data_AF-A0A660Y536-F1
#
_entry.id   AF-A0A660Y536-F1
#
_cell.length_a   1.000
_cell.length_b   1.000
_cell.length_c   1.000
_cell.angle_alpha   90.00
_cell.angle_beta   90.00
_cell.angle_gamma   90.00
#
_symmetry.space_group_name_H-M   'P 1'
#
loop_
_entity.id
_entity.type
_entity.pdbx_description
1 polymer ?
#
loop_
_entity_poly.entity_id
_entity_poly.type
_entity_poly.pdbx_seq_one_letter_code
_entity_poly.pdbx_strand_id
1 'polypeptide(L)'
;MEDIKALKSLYLETDLSGCVVVAPDLPEFREVAERLTEELKGRFGGEFPVILQGPGDPCPPPGEGTAVLLGNMAVLPSLAYLYYRHYVYCDLLYPGRDGWVVRTVHNPFGDGRNFVVLGGSDPSGVGEAVERFLSGLGPEPTLGHIVEVRTGLFPCEVPPDFPRKVEKVIKYQLVEGNPSMAFFPALASGLLYHLTGKVAWAEIWRDMFFKYFSDVVGDTSRKPTGRAEFWIWALVLTWDLIEESPAFGDPERLRVTQVLLDYTRRAARMSYLSPDNLPPGAVRWNHQTFNALSCWFGGEYFSKYYGLPEAEEWKELAEKCFEGMRGATRSHDEGGGYSSLTPEHTLIYILSRGDLDWARSEEVRAMAEWAFLVHDPTGKPVGFGDSVGWTKGRSSRYRRLWAILAAVTGEGRYAWMERWA
;
A
#
# COMPACT_ATOMS: atom_id res chain seq x y z
N MET A 1 -5.88 19.84 20.35
CA MET A 1 -5.50 18.61 19.66
C MET A 1 -4.32 18.03 20.40
N GLU A 2 -4.38 16.75 20.71
CA GLU A 2 -3.39 16.05 21.53
C GLU A 2 -2.13 15.74 20.72
N ASP A 3 -0.95 16.10 21.21
CA ASP A 3 0.30 15.74 20.54
C ASP A 3 0.77 14.35 20.97
N ILE A 4 1.20 13.54 20.00
CA ILE A 4 1.78 12.22 20.23
C ILE A 4 3.15 12.39 20.91
N LYS A 5 3.31 11.85 22.12
CA LYS A 5 4.54 11.93 22.91
C LYS A 5 5.27 10.59 23.08
N ALA A 6 4.63 9.49 22.68
CA ALA A 6 5.17 8.14 22.76
C ALA A 6 4.83 7.38 21.48
N LEU A 7 5.64 6.38 21.13
CA LEU A 7 5.40 5.52 19.98
C LEU A 7 4.25 4.54 20.24
N LYS A 8 3.59 4.11 19.16
CA LYS A 8 2.75 2.91 19.17
C LYS A 8 3.59 1.70 19.60
N SER A 9 2.95 0.67 20.16
CA SER A 9 3.60 -0.64 20.28
C SER A 9 3.84 -1.19 18.87
N LEU A 10 5.09 -1.52 18.55
CA LEU A 10 5.49 -2.03 17.23
C LEU A 10 5.27 -3.53 17.07
N TYR A 11 4.96 -4.25 18.17
CA TYR A 11 4.76 -5.71 18.16
C TYR A 11 5.89 -6.48 17.45
N LEU A 12 7.14 -6.09 17.70
CA LEU A 12 8.32 -6.63 16.99
C LEU A 12 8.60 -8.11 17.25
N GLU A 13 7.99 -8.69 18.27
CA GLU A 13 8.09 -10.11 18.59
C GLU A 13 6.84 -10.83 18.07
N THR A 14 7.05 -11.81 17.19
CA THR A 14 6.00 -12.68 16.66
C THR A 14 6.16 -14.07 17.26
N ASP A 15 5.24 -14.45 18.15
CA ASP A 15 5.20 -15.79 18.74
C ASP A 15 4.57 -16.80 17.75
N LEU A 16 5.29 -17.88 17.49
CA LEU A 16 4.83 -18.99 16.66
C LEU A 16 4.15 -20.09 17.47
N SER A 17 4.23 -20.06 18.81
CA SER A 17 3.66 -21.10 19.67
C SER A 17 2.15 -21.23 19.41
N GLY A 18 1.73 -22.38 18.89
CA GLY A 18 0.33 -22.61 18.53
C GLY A 18 -0.19 -21.74 17.39
N CYS A 19 0.69 -21.22 16.53
CA CYS A 19 0.27 -20.48 15.34
C CYS A 19 -0.53 -21.38 14.39
N VAL A 20 -1.45 -20.76 13.64
CA VAL A 20 -2.19 -21.45 12.58
C VAL A 20 -1.47 -21.30 11.25
N VAL A 21 -1.33 -22.39 10.50
CA VAL A 21 -0.83 -22.34 9.11
C VAL A 21 -2.03 -22.24 8.19
N VAL A 22 -2.03 -21.28 7.28
CA VAL A 22 -3.13 -21.01 6.37
C VAL A 22 -2.63 -21.13 4.94
N ALA A 23 -3.24 -22.03 4.17
CA ALA A 23 -2.81 -22.36 2.83
C ALA A 23 -4.02 -22.39 1.87
N PRO A 24 -3.81 -22.14 0.56
CA PRO A 24 -4.82 -22.35 -0.46
C PRO A 24 -5.35 -23.79 -0.43
N ASP A 25 -6.64 -23.97 -0.70
CA ASP A 25 -7.24 -25.29 -0.87
C ASP A 25 -6.89 -25.92 -2.23
N LEU A 26 -5.58 -26.08 -2.46
CA LEU A 26 -4.99 -26.57 -3.70
C LEU A 26 -3.91 -27.62 -3.37
N PRO A 27 -3.84 -28.76 -4.09
CA PRO A 27 -2.96 -29.87 -3.75
C PRO A 27 -1.50 -29.48 -3.52
N GLU A 28 -0.96 -28.64 -4.41
CA GLU A 28 0.44 -28.20 -4.36
C GLU A 28 0.79 -27.33 -3.14
N PHE A 29 -0.22 -26.73 -2.48
CA PHE A 29 -0.02 -25.96 -1.26
C PHE A 29 -0.26 -26.79 0.01
N ARG A 30 -1.11 -27.83 -0.06
CA ARG A 30 -1.34 -28.74 1.05
C ARG A 30 -0.07 -29.48 1.46
N GLU A 31 0.67 -30.03 0.49
CA GLU A 31 1.93 -30.71 0.75
C GLU A 31 2.97 -29.79 1.41
N VAL A 32 3.04 -28.53 0.96
CA VAL A 32 3.95 -27.52 1.52
C VAL A 32 3.55 -27.13 2.95
N ALA A 33 2.25 -27.00 3.21
CA ALA A 33 1.73 -26.70 4.55
C ALA A 33 1.99 -27.86 5.53
N GLU A 34 1.74 -29.10 5.11
CA GLU A 34 1.98 -30.30 5.92
C GLU A 34 3.46 -30.39 6.33
N ARG A 35 4.37 -30.27 5.37
CA ARG A 35 5.82 -30.23 5.64
C ARG A 35 6.20 -29.13 6.63
N LEU A 36 5.68 -27.91 6.45
CA LEU A 36 5.94 -26.80 7.37
C LEU A 36 5.47 -27.15 8.79
N THR A 37 4.27 -27.70 8.94
CA THR A 37 3.73 -28.04 10.27
C THR A 37 4.48 -29.20 10.94
N GLU A 38 4.93 -30.20 10.16
CA GLU A 38 5.75 -31.30 10.68
C GLU A 38 7.09 -30.79 11.22
N GLU A 39 7.75 -29.89 10.49
CA GLU A 39 9.02 -29.29 10.90
C GLU A 39 8.85 -28.38 12.13
N LEU A 40 7.81 -27.54 12.16
CA LEU A 40 7.49 -26.72 13.33
C LEU A 40 7.21 -27.58 14.58
N LYS A 41 6.43 -28.65 14.42
CA LYS A 41 6.14 -29.62 15.49
C LYS A 41 7.39 -30.34 15.96
N GLY A 42 8.26 -30.78 15.04
CA GLY A 42 9.53 -31.42 15.37
C GLY A 42 10.47 -30.50 16.13
N ARG A 43 10.45 -29.20 15.82
CA ARG A 43 11.36 -28.20 16.38
C ARG A 43 10.91 -27.63 17.73
N PHE A 44 9.64 -27.27 17.85
CA PHE A 44 9.12 -26.54 19.02
C PHE A 44 8.15 -27.36 19.88
N GLY A 45 7.72 -28.53 19.40
CA GLY A 45 6.61 -29.27 20.01
C GLY A 45 5.26 -28.57 19.81
N GLY A 46 4.17 -29.18 20.31
CA GLY A 46 2.82 -28.63 20.20
C GLY A 46 2.06 -29.00 18.92
N GLU A 47 0.97 -28.30 18.65
CA GLU A 47 0.10 -28.47 17.48
C GLU A 47 0.08 -27.18 16.65
N PHE A 48 0.19 -27.34 15.33
CA PHE A 48 0.17 -26.27 14.35
C PHE A 48 -0.92 -26.61 13.32
N PRO A 49 -2.19 -26.21 13.56
CA PRO A 49 -3.28 -26.61 12.69
C PRO A 49 -3.17 -25.94 11.32
N VAL A 50 -3.54 -26.68 10.28
CA VAL A 50 -3.66 -26.17 8.91
C VAL A 50 -5.11 -25.77 8.64
N ILE A 51 -5.32 -24.53 8.21
CA ILE A 51 -6.58 -24.02 7.68
C ILE A 51 -6.43 -23.91 6.17
N LEU A 52 -7.19 -24.71 5.44
CA LEU A 52 -7.30 -24.57 3.99
C LEU A 52 -8.32 -23.49 3.67
N GLN A 53 -7.95 -22.55 2.81
CA GLN A 53 -8.82 -21.46 2.38
C GLN A 53 -9.05 -21.46 0.87
N GLY A 54 -10.30 -21.20 0.49
CA GLY A 54 -10.75 -20.94 -0.86
C GLY A 54 -11.61 -19.68 -0.96
N PRO A 55 -12.06 -19.32 -2.17
CA PRO A 55 -12.86 -18.11 -2.38
C PRO A 55 -14.10 -18.06 -1.48
N GLY A 56 -14.28 -16.96 -0.74
CA GLY A 56 -15.43 -16.73 0.14
C GLY A 56 -15.16 -17.02 1.63
N ASP A 57 -14.01 -17.62 1.97
CA ASP A 57 -13.64 -17.85 3.36
C ASP A 57 -13.37 -16.53 4.14
N PRO A 58 -13.59 -16.54 5.46
CA PRO A 58 -13.40 -15.35 6.29
C PRO A 58 -11.95 -14.86 6.29
N CYS A 59 -11.78 -13.54 6.23
CA CYS A 59 -10.49 -12.85 6.19
C CYS A 59 -10.48 -11.65 7.17
N PRO A 60 -9.44 -11.48 8.01
CA PRO A 60 -8.34 -12.43 8.25
C PRO A 60 -8.88 -13.76 8.83
N PRO A 61 -8.08 -14.85 8.85
CA PRO A 61 -8.56 -16.14 9.35
C PRO A 61 -8.90 -15.99 10.84
N PRO A 62 -9.98 -16.61 11.35
CA PRO A 62 -10.38 -16.47 12.75
C PRO A 62 -9.27 -16.96 13.70
N GLY A 63 -9.21 -16.38 14.91
CA GLY A 63 -8.24 -16.74 15.95
C GLY A 63 -7.49 -15.53 16.52
N GLU A 64 -6.91 -15.71 17.71
CA GLU A 64 -6.23 -14.64 18.47
C GLU A 64 -4.69 -14.67 18.31
N GLY A 65 -4.13 -15.78 17.82
CA GLY A 65 -2.68 -15.97 17.66
C GLY A 65 -2.14 -15.70 16.25
N THR A 66 -0.82 -15.81 16.08
CA THR A 66 -0.14 -15.64 14.81
C THR A 66 -0.71 -16.55 13.72
N ALA A 67 -0.87 -16.02 12.50
CA ALA A 67 -1.16 -16.81 11.31
C ALA A 67 0.02 -16.79 10.33
N VAL A 68 0.42 -17.98 9.89
CA VAL A 68 1.43 -18.18 8.84
C VAL A 68 0.72 -18.43 7.51
N LEU A 69 0.81 -17.47 6.59
CA LEU A 69 0.10 -17.44 5.32
C LEU A 69 1.01 -17.94 4.19
N LEU A 70 0.57 -18.96 3.46
CA LEU A 70 1.30 -19.54 2.31
C LEU A 70 0.67 -19.10 0.99
N GLY A 71 1.46 -18.62 0.03
CA GLY A 71 0.98 -18.36 -1.34
C GLY A 71 0.98 -16.90 -1.76
N ASN A 72 -0.07 -16.46 -2.46
CA ASN A 72 -0.20 -15.11 -2.97
C ASN A 72 -1.66 -14.66 -3.03
N MET A 73 -1.90 -13.38 -3.38
CA MET A 73 -3.26 -12.80 -3.34
C MET A 73 -4.23 -13.46 -4.32
N ALA A 74 -3.75 -14.13 -5.38
CA ALA A 74 -4.63 -14.75 -6.37
C ALA A 74 -5.20 -16.09 -5.88
N VAL A 75 -4.55 -16.74 -4.91
CA VAL A 75 -4.91 -18.09 -4.45
C VAL A 75 -5.27 -18.16 -2.96
N LEU A 76 -4.86 -17.17 -2.16
CA LEU A 76 -5.13 -17.14 -0.71
C LEU A 76 -5.96 -15.91 -0.33
N PRO A 77 -7.25 -16.06 0.04
CA PRO A 77 -8.12 -14.96 0.46
C PRO A 77 -7.53 -14.07 1.57
N SER A 78 -6.93 -14.66 2.61
CA SER A 78 -6.31 -13.89 3.70
C SER A 78 -5.12 -13.04 3.23
N LEU A 79 -4.36 -13.52 2.25
CA LEU A 79 -3.27 -12.74 1.67
C LEU A 79 -3.81 -11.66 0.75
N ALA A 80 -4.88 -11.93 -0.01
CA ALA A 80 -5.60 -10.89 -0.76
C ALA A 80 -6.11 -9.77 0.15
N TYR A 81 -6.62 -10.12 1.33
CA TYR A 81 -7.08 -9.16 2.33
C TYR A 81 -5.98 -8.21 2.83
N LEU A 82 -4.76 -8.73 3.05
CA LEU A 82 -3.57 -7.92 3.36
C LEU A 82 -3.10 -7.10 2.15
N TYR A 83 -3.15 -7.70 0.95
CA TYR A 83 -2.73 -7.08 -0.30
C TYR A 83 -3.56 -5.84 -0.65
N TYR A 84 -4.89 -5.95 -0.59
CA TYR A 84 -5.80 -4.83 -0.86
C TYR A 84 -5.65 -3.68 0.15
N ARG A 85 -5.08 -3.97 1.33
CA ARG A 85 -4.72 -2.99 2.37
C ARG A 85 -3.25 -2.57 2.35
N HIS A 86 -2.51 -2.97 1.32
CA HIS A 86 -1.10 -2.63 1.08
C HIS A 86 -0.08 -3.21 2.07
N TYR A 87 -0.48 -4.00 3.08
CA TYR A 87 0.46 -4.55 4.07
C TYR A 87 1.46 -5.53 3.46
N VAL A 88 1.05 -6.26 2.41
CA VAL A 88 1.91 -7.23 1.72
C VAL A 88 1.61 -7.24 0.23
N TYR A 89 2.63 -7.01 -0.58
CA TYR A 89 2.56 -7.31 -2.01
C TYR A 89 3.08 -8.73 -2.24
N CYS A 90 2.24 -9.60 -2.81
CA CYS A 90 2.61 -10.91 -3.33
C CYS A 90 1.47 -11.38 -4.25
N ASP A 91 1.75 -11.48 -5.53
CA ASP A 91 0.78 -11.76 -6.60
C ASP A 91 1.44 -12.59 -7.72
N LEU A 92 0.73 -12.77 -8.83
CA LEU A 92 1.22 -13.55 -9.97
C LEU A 92 2.38 -12.87 -10.74
N LEU A 93 2.65 -11.58 -10.47
CA LEU A 93 3.74 -10.82 -11.07
C LEU A 93 4.90 -10.64 -10.11
N TYR A 94 4.67 -10.25 -8.86
CA TYR A 94 5.68 -10.05 -7.82
C TYR A 94 5.58 -11.14 -6.74
N PRO A 95 6.69 -11.75 -6.27
CA PRO A 95 8.11 -11.39 -6.48
C PRO A 95 8.68 -11.76 -7.86
N GLY A 96 7.89 -12.43 -8.70
CA GLY A 96 8.27 -12.86 -10.03
C GLY A 96 8.84 -14.27 -10.05
N ARG A 97 9.16 -14.73 -11.26
CA ARG A 97 9.72 -16.07 -11.49
C ARG A 97 10.97 -16.30 -10.63
N ASP A 98 11.05 -17.47 -10.00
CA ASP A 98 12.15 -17.87 -9.11
C ASP A 98 12.34 -16.97 -7.87
N GLY A 99 11.38 -16.05 -7.63
CA GLY A 99 11.35 -15.13 -6.50
C GLY A 99 10.47 -15.64 -5.37
N TRP A 100 10.74 -15.14 -4.16
CA TRP A 100 10.04 -15.53 -2.94
C TRP A 100 10.06 -14.41 -1.89
N VAL A 101 9.13 -14.48 -0.94
CA VAL A 101 8.94 -13.52 0.17
C VAL A 101 8.84 -14.28 1.49
N VAL A 102 9.67 -13.93 2.46
CA VAL A 102 9.51 -14.29 3.88
C VAL A 102 9.38 -12.99 4.66
N ARG A 103 8.24 -12.79 5.33
CA ARG A 103 7.95 -11.53 6.03
C ARG A 103 7.17 -11.73 7.32
N THR A 104 7.51 -10.99 8.36
CA THR A 104 6.58 -10.72 9.46
C THR A 104 5.81 -9.42 9.21
N VAL A 105 4.52 -9.42 9.49
CA VAL A 105 3.63 -8.25 9.41
C VAL A 105 3.08 -8.02 10.80
N HIS A 106 3.53 -6.94 11.44
CA HIS A 106 3.21 -6.69 12.84
C HIS A 106 1.95 -5.86 12.99
N ASN A 107 0.99 -6.37 13.77
CA ASN A 107 -0.24 -5.67 14.14
C ASN A 107 -0.90 -4.84 13.01
N PRO A 108 -1.17 -5.42 11.81
CA PRO A 108 -1.72 -4.65 10.70
C PRO A 108 -3.13 -4.10 10.99
N PHE A 109 -3.86 -4.69 11.93
CA PHE A 109 -5.26 -4.34 12.23
C PHE A 109 -5.46 -3.60 13.56
N GLY A 110 -4.40 -3.36 14.33
CA GLY A 110 -4.50 -2.70 15.63
C GLY A 110 -5.01 -3.60 16.77
N ASP A 111 -5.18 -4.89 16.54
CA ASP A 111 -5.67 -5.90 17.50
C ASP A 111 -4.54 -6.64 18.25
N GLY A 112 -3.29 -6.32 17.93
CA GLY A 112 -2.08 -6.93 18.50
C GLY A 112 -1.64 -8.23 17.83
N ARG A 113 -2.34 -8.67 16.78
CA ARG A 113 -2.04 -9.92 16.08
C ARG A 113 -0.99 -9.72 15.00
N ASN A 114 0.00 -10.61 14.96
CA ASN A 114 1.00 -10.64 13.90
C ASN A 114 0.70 -11.71 12.85
N PHE A 115 1.25 -11.51 11.66
CA PHE A 115 1.18 -12.47 10.55
C PHE A 115 2.59 -12.79 10.07
N VAL A 116 2.79 -14.00 9.59
CA VAL A 116 3.97 -14.40 8.81
C VAL A 116 3.51 -14.70 7.40
N VAL A 117 4.17 -14.13 6.39
CA VAL A 117 3.88 -14.42 4.98
C VAL A 117 5.04 -15.15 4.36
N LEU A 118 4.74 -16.33 3.81
CA LEU A 118 5.65 -17.16 3.02
C LEU A 118 5.08 -17.21 1.60
N GLY A 119 5.55 -16.29 0.76
CA GLY A 119 4.93 -15.98 -0.52
C GLY A 119 5.80 -16.24 -1.73
N GLY A 120 5.14 -16.41 -2.88
CA GLY A 120 5.76 -16.56 -4.19
C GLY A 120 4.71 -16.38 -5.30
N SER A 121 5.17 -16.03 -6.51
CA SER A 121 4.27 -15.88 -7.67
C SER A 121 3.76 -17.22 -8.21
N ASP A 122 4.41 -18.32 -7.82
CA ASP A 122 4.07 -19.69 -8.15
C ASP A 122 4.36 -20.65 -6.97
N PRO A 123 3.89 -21.91 -7.02
CA PRO A 123 4.11 -22.87 -5.93
C PRO A 123 5.58 -23.14 -5.62
N SER A 124 6.49 -23.05 -6.61
CA SER A 124 7.93 -23.25 -6.37
C SER A 124 8.52 -22.13 -5.54
N GLY A 125 8.16 -20.87 -5.82
CA GLY A 125 8.58 -19.72 -5.01
C GLY A 125 8.08 -19.81 -3.57
N VAL A 126 6.87 -20.32 -3.36
CA VAL A 126 6.30 -20.54 -2.01
C VAL A 126 7.04 -21.65 -1.28
N GLY A 127 7.37 -22.74 -1.97
CA GLY A 127 8.22 -23.80 -1.43
C GLY A 127 9.58 -23.28 -0.97
N GLU A 128 10.25 -22.46 -1.78
CA GLU A 128 11.52 -21.80 -1.40
C GLU A 128 11.36 -20.85 -0.21
N ALA A 129 10.26 -20.09 -0.13
CA ALA A 129 9.97 -19.24 1.03
C ALA A 129 9.88 -20.07 2.32
N VAL A 130 9.24 -21.23 2.28
CA VAL A 130 9.15 -22.16 3.42
C VAL A 130 10.52 -22.70 3.83
N GLU A 131 11.35 -23.11 2.88
CA GLU A 131 12.71 -23.59 3.18
C GLU A 131 13.57 -22.50 3.83
N ARG A 132 13.48 -21.26 3.31
CA ARG A 132 14.19 -20.09 3.85
C ARG A 132 13.73 -19.78 5.27
N PHE A 133 12.42 -19.78 5.48
CA PHE A 133 11.82 -19.58 6.78
C PHE A 133 12.33 -20.61 7.80
N LEU A 134 12.20 -21.90 7.50
CA LEU A 134 12.63 -22.99 8.38
C LEU A 134 14.13 -22.93 8.69
N SER A 135 14.96 -22.61 7.70
CA SER A 135 16.40 -22.43 7.86
C SER A 135 16.76 -21.24 8.74
N GLY A 136 15.94 -20.19 8.72
CA GLY A 136 16.14 -18.96 9.50
C GLY A 136 15.59 -19.01 10.93
N LEU A 137 14.82 -20.04 11.28
CA LEU A 137 14.26 -20.19 12.63
C LEU A 137 15.38 -20.32 13.69
N GLY A 138 15.12 -19.77 14.88
CA GLY A 138 15.96 -19.92 16.07
C GLY A 138 15.61 -21.17 16.90
N PRO A 139 16.22 -21.34 18.09
CA PRO A 139 15.83 -22.39 19.03
C PRO A 139 14.46 -22.12 19.69
N GLU A 140 14.09 -20.86 19.85
CA GLU A 140 12.81 -20.44 20.42
C GLU A 140 11.77 -20.20 19.31
N PRO A 141 10.47 -20.40 19.58
CA PRO A 141 9.38 -20.18 18.63
C PRO A 141 9.04 -18.69 18.47
N THR A 142 10.02 -17.79 18.50
CA THR A 142 9.81 -16.34 18.40
C THR A 142 10.59 -15.76 17.23
N LEU A 143 9.97 -14.82 16.52
CA LEU A 143 10.56 -14.11 15.39
C LEU A 143 10.61 -12.61 15.66
N GLY A 144 11.68 -11.97 15.20
CA GLY A 144 11.76 -10.52 15.10
C GLY A 144 11.09 -9.97 13.84
N HIS A 145 11.41 -8.72 13.50
CA HIS A 145 11.05 -8.14 12.21
C HIS A 145 11.81 -8.80 11.06
N ILE A 146 11.10 -9.43 10.13
CA ILE A 146 11.67 -10.09 8.95
C ILE A 146 11.13 -9.43 7.69
N VAL A 147 12.05 -9.00 6.82
CA VAL A 147 11.75 -8.60 5.44
C VAL A 147 12.80 -9.24 4.55
N GLU A 148 12.62 -10.50 4.19
CA GLU A 148 13.54 -11.23 3.33
C GLU A 148 12.87 -11.54 2.00
N VAL A 149 13.42 -10.99 0.92
CA VAL A 149 12.83 -11.09 -0.42
C VAL A 149 13.92 -11.42 -1.43
N ARG A 150 13.60 -12.34 -2.33
CA ARG A 150 14.31 -12.52 -3.60
C ARG A 150 13.39 -12.12 -4.73
N THR A 151 13.81 -11.14 -5.53
CA THR A 151 13.10 -10.73 -6.74
C THR A 151 14.08 -10.30 -7.83
N GLY A 152 13.73 -10.58 -9.09
CA GLY A 152 14.43 -10.04 -10.27
C GLY A 152 13.79 -8.77 -10.83
N LEU A 153 12.70 -8.29 -10.24
CA LEU A 153 11.91 -7.16 -10.75
C LEU A 153 12.39 -5.81 -10.23
N PHE A 154 13.02 -5.80 -9.06
CA PHE A 154 13.49 -4.60 -8.39
C PHE A 154 14.97 -4.72 -8.02
N PRO A 155 15.68 -3.59 -7.94
CA PRO A 155 17.09 -3.59 -7.58
C PRO A 155 17.30 -4.00 -6.12
N CYS A 156 17.89 -5.18 -5.91
CA CYS A 156 18.30 -5.70 -4.60
C CYS A 156 19.62 -5.09 -4.08
N GLU A 157 20.24 -4.19 -4.85
CA GLU A 157 21.38 -3.39 -4.44
C GLU A 157 21.12 -1.93 -4.83
N VAL A 158 21.47 -1.01 -3.94
CA VAL A 158 21.35 0.42 -4.19
C VAL A 158 22.52 0.88 -5.07
N PRO A 159 22.28 1.43 -6.28
CA PRO A 159 23.36 2.00 -7.07
C PRO A 159 24.07 3.13 -6.29
N PRO A 160 25.42 3.19 -6.26
CA PRO A 160 26.14 4.16 -5.43
C PRO A 160 25.77 5.63 -5.68
N ASP A 161 25.33 5.96 -6.90
CA ASP A 161 24.94 7.32 -7.28
C ASP A 161 23.45 7.64 -7.07
N PHE A 162 22.65 6.65 -6.66
CA PHE A 162 21.20 6.79 -6.50
C PHE A 162 20.81 7.84 -5.43
N PRO A 163 21.38 7.86 -4.21
CA PRO A 163 21.04 8.88 -3.22
C PRO A 163 21.30 10.30 -3.74
N ARG A 164 22.42 10.50 -4.47
CA ARG A 164 22.77 11.78 -5.09
C ARG A 164 21.79 12.18 -6.19
N LYS A 165 21.29 11.22 -6.98
CA LYS A 165 20.25 11.46 -8.00
C LYS A 165 18.93 11.88 -7.34
N VAL A 166 18.50 11.18 -6.29
CA VAL A 166 17.29 11.54 -5.52
C VAL A 166 17.40 12.96 -4.98
N GLU A 167 18.51 13.29 -4.32
CA GLU A 167 18.77 14.63 -3.79
C GLU A 167 18.74 15.71 -4.89
N LYS A 168 19.34 15.44 -6.05
CA LYS A 168 19.34 16.37 -7.18
C LYS A 168 17.91 16.65 -7.67
N VAL A 169 17.06 15.62 -7.76
CA VAL A 169 15.65 15.79 -8.17
C VAL A 169 14.87 16.59 -7.14
N ILE A 170 15.03 16.29 -5.84
CA ILE A 170 14.38 17.06 -4.76
C ILE A 170 14.74 18.54 -4.88
N LYS A 171 16.04 18.87 -4.96
CA LYS A 171 16.52 20.25 -5.09
C LYS A 171 15.96 20.94 -6.32
N TYR A 172 15.93 20.26 -7.47
CA TYR A 172 15.36 20.79 -8.69
C TYR A 172 13.87 21.13 -8.51
N GLN A 173 13.07 20.20 -8.00
CA GLN A 173 11.63 20.44 -7.80
C GLN A 173 11.35 21.57 -6.81
N LEU A 174 12.16 21.71 -5.77
CA LEU A 174 12.04 22.83 -4.83
C LEU A 174 12.35 24.18 -5.50
N VAL A 175 13.36 24.25 -6.38
CA VAL A 175 13.69 25.47 -7.14
C VAL A 175 12.58 25.81 -8.14
N GLU A 176 12.01 24.81 -8.82
CA GLU A 176 10.91 24.98 -9.77
C GLU A 176 9.56 25.30 -9.10
N GLY A 177 9.51 25.41 -7.77
CA GLY A 177 8.28 25.72 -7.05
C GLY A 177 7.27 24.56 -7.00
N ASN A 178 7.75 23.31 -7.13
CA ASN A 178 6.96 22.08 -7.05
C ASN A 178 7.25 21.29 -5.75
N PRO A 179 7.09 21.88 -4.55
CA PRO A 179 7.47 21.21 -3.30
C PRO A 179 6.67 19.94 -3.02
N SER A 180 5.42 19.83 -3.49
CA SER A 180 4.62 18.61 -3.37
C SER A 180 5.21 17.42 -4.11
N MET A 181 5.88 17.67 -5.24
CA MET A 181 6.46 16.60 -6.06
C MET A 181 7.89 16.26 -5.66
N ALA A 182 8.54 17.14 -4.88
CA ALA A 182 9.96 17.05 -4.60
C ALA A 182 10.34 15.72 -3.93
N PHE A 183 9.49 15.23 -3.02
CA PHE A 183 9.81 14.07 -2.20
C PHE A 183 9.51 12.70 -2.83
N PHE A 184 8.77 12.63 -3.96
CA PHE A 184 8.39 11.34 -4.58
C PHE A 184 9.56 10.36 -4.84
N PRO A 185 10.74 10.81 -5.29
CA PRO A 185 11.86 9.88 -5.50
C PRO A 185 12.34 9.24 -4.19
N ALA A 186 12.28 9.97 -3.07
CA ALA A 186 12.59 9.43 -1.76
C ALA A 186 11.48 8.49 -1.27
N LEU A 187 10.21 8.85 -1.47
CA LEU A 187 9.06 7.96 -1.17
C LEU A 187 9.23 6.58 -1.83
N ALA A 188 9.61 6.56 -3.11
CA ALA A 188 9.84 5.31 -3.84
C ALA A 188 10.90 4.41 -3.20
N SER A 189 11.93 4.98 -2.54
CA SER A 189 12.92 4.19 -1.82
C SER A 189 12.34 3.47 -0.59
N GLY A 190 11.37 4.06 0.12
CA GLY A 190 10.66 3.37 1.20
C GLY A 190 9.90 2.14 0.67
N LEU A 191 9.19 2.28 -0.44
CA LEU A 191 8.53 1.15 -1.11
C LEU A 191 9.53 0.11 -1.62
N LEU A 192 10.72 0.51 -2.10
CA LEU A 192 11.76 -0.44 -2.50
C LEU A 192 12.31 -1.23 -1.31
N TYR A 193 12.44 -0.65 -0.12
CA TYR A 193 12.73 -1.44 1.08
C TYR A 193 11.65 -2.48 1.31
N HIS A 194 10.38 -2.08 1.26
CA HIS A 194 9.26 -2.99 1.39
C HIS A 194 9.17 -4.03 0.25
N LEU A 195 9.74 -3.79 -0.93
CA LEU A 195 9.71 -4.76 -2.06
C LEU A 195 10.98 -5.60 -2.19
N THR A 196 12.01 -5.35 -1.38
CA THR A 196 13.32 -6.04 -1.54
C THR A 196 13.95 -6.47 -0.21
N GLY A 197 13.47 -5.94 0.91
CA GLY A 197 14.06 -6.16 2.24
C GLY A 197 15.39 -5.45 2.48
N LYS A 198 15.89 -4.65 1.53
CA LYS A 198 17.24 -4.06 1.64
C LYS A 198 17.20 -2.75 2.41
N VAL A 199 17.72 -2.78 3.64
CA VAL A 199 17.70 -1.65 4.59
C VAL A 199 18.26 -0.36 3.99
N ALA A 200 19.25 -0.45 3.11
CA ALA A 200 19.82 0.71 2.40
C ALA A 200 18.77 1.56 1.66
N TRP A 201 17.67 0.97 1.20
CA TRP A 201 16.56 1.72 0.60
C TRP A 201 15.79 2.55 1.65
N ALA A 202 15.57 2.01 2.85
CA ALA A 202 14.94 2.74 3.95
C ALA A 202 15.84 3.85 4.51
N GLU A 203 17.15 3.67 4.50
CA GLU A 203 18.12 4.71 4.87
C GLU A 203 18.04 5.92 3.93
N ILE A 204 17.89 5.70 2.61
CA ILE A 204 17.68 6.79 1.65
C ILE A 204 16.39 7.54 1.98
N TRP A 205 15.30 6.83 2.24
CA TRP A 205 14.03 7.44 2.63
C TRP A 205 14.19 8.31 3.87
N ARG A 206 14.81 7.76 4.93
CA ARG A 206 15.09 8.43 6.20
C ARG A 206 15.88 9.72 5.98
N ASP A 207 17.03 9.61 5.32
CA ASP A 207 17.97 10.72 5.15
C ASP A 207 17.31 11.86 4.36
N MET A 208 16.55 11.53 3.32
CA MET A 208 15.82 12.54 2.54
C MET A 208 14.66 13.14 3.34
N PHE A 209 13.96 12.35 4.16
CA PHE A 209 12.84 12.82 4.97
C PHE A 209 13.31 13.92 5.93
N PHE A 210 14.35 13.66 6.71
CA PHE A 210 14.87 14.63 7.67
C PHE A 210 15.58 15.81 7.00
N LYS A 211 16.25 15.59 5.87
CA LYS A 211 16.97 16.68 5.18
C LYS A 211 16.05 17.65 4.44
N TYR A 212 14.92 17.17 3.93
CA TYR A 212 14.07 17.95 3.03
C TYR A 212 12.61 17.99 3.42
N PHE A 213 12.02 16.88 3.87
CA PHE A 213 10.59 16.85 4.15
C PHE A 213 10.25 17.52 5.48
N SER A 214 10.88 17.10 6.59
CA SER A 214 10.53 17.61 7.92
C SER A 214 10.80 19.12 8.09
N ASP A 215 11.86 19.62 7.44
CA ASP A 215 12.40 20.95 7.72
C ASP A 215 12.18 21.95 6.58
N VAL A 216 12.07 21.50 5.32
CA VAL A 216 12.00 22.39 4.14
C VAL A 216 10.63 22.37 3.49
N VAL A 217 10.07 21.18 3.25
CA VAL A 217 8.68 21.04 2.80
C VAL A 217 7.72 21.32 3.96
N GLY A 218 8.12 20.93 5.18
CA GLY A 218 7.42 21.14 6.47
C GLY A 218 7.25 22.58 6.94
N ASP A 219 8.06 23.52 6.41
CA ASP A 219 8.08 24.92 6.83
C ASP A 219 6.78 25.65 6.48
N THR A 220 6.01 25.97 7.53
CA THR A 220 4.68 26.61 7.50
C THR A 220 4.71 28.10 7.19
N SER A 221 5.89 28.73 7.22
CA SER A 221 6.04 30.15 6.93
C SER A 221 6.00 30.44 5.42
N ARG A 222 6.19 29.41 4.59
CA ARG A 222 6.01 29.47 3.14
C ARG A 222 4.55 29.14 2.84
N LYS A 223 3.89 29.96 2.01
CA LYS A 223 2.49 29.82 1.51
C LYS A 223 2.05 28.35 1.47
N PRO A 224 0.78 28.01 1.82
CA PRO A 224 0.32 26.64 2.08
C PRO A 224 1.03 25.67 1.16
N THR A 225 1.96 24.94 1.76
CA THR A 225 3.08 24.25 1.12
C THR A 225 2.60 23.51 -0.10
N GLY A 226 2.86 24.07 -1.30
CA GLY A 226 2.23 23.77 -2.58
C GLY A 226 1.61 22.38 -2.77
N ARG A 227 0.45 22.12 -2.16
CA ARG A 227 -0.34 20.88 -2.22
C ARG A 227 0.34 19.62 -1.64
N ALA A 228 1.26 19.72 -0.67
CA ALA A 228 1.84 18.54 -0.02
C ALA A 228 0.77 17.70 0.72
N GLU A 229 -0.27 18.36 1.21
CA GLU A 229 -1.47 17.77 1.81
C GLU A 229 -2.20 16.80 0.86
N PHE A 230 -2.04 16.94 -0.47
CA PHE A 230 -2.64 16.02 -1.45
C PHE A 230 -1.96 14.66 -1.50
N TRP A 231 -0.73 14.57 -1.01
CA TRP A 231 0.14 13.41 -1.21
C TRP A 231 0.60 12.77 0.10
N ILE A 232 0.23 13.36 1.25
CA ILE A 232 0.60 12.83 2.56
C ILE A 232 0.05 11.42 2.78
N TRP A 233 -1.07 11.05 2.16
CA TRP A 233 -1.58 9.66 2.21
C TRP A 233 -0.54 8.62 1.78
N ALA A 234 0.24 8.90 0.74
CA ALA A 234 1.23 7.98 0.24
C ALA A 234 2.43 7.88 1.20
N LEU A 235 2.74 8.96 1.90
CA LEU A 235 3.74 8.99 2.98
C LEU A 235 3.28 8.23 4.21
N VAL A 236 2.03 8.40 4.65
CA VAL A 236 1.46 7.65 5.78
C VAL A 236 1.43 6.16 5.46
N LEU A 237 0.93 5.80 4.27
CA LEU A 237 0.93 4.42 3.80
C LEU A 237 2.35 3.85 3.79
N THR A 238 3.31 4.54 3.16
CA THR A 238 4.69 4.03 3.09
C THR A 238 5.32 3.95 4.47
N TRP A 239 5.04 4.90 5.37
CA TRP A 239 5.53 4.89 6.74
C TRP A 239 5.05 3.66 7.50
N ASP A 240 3.75 3.34 7.43
CA ASP A 240 3.18 2.16 8.08
C ASP A 240 3.81 0.83 7.57
N LEU A 241 4.43 0.85 6.39
CA LEU A 241 5.12 -0.31 5.80
C LEU A 241 6.61 -0.42 6.15
N ILE A 242 7.22 0.64 6.69
CA ILE A 242 8.67 0.72 6.92
C ILE A 242 9.06 1.14 8.34
N GLU A 243 8.10 1.48 9.19
CA GLU A 243 8.32 2.01 10.54
C GLU A 243 9.17 1.05 11.40
N GLU A 244 8.99 -0.27 11.24
CA GLU A 244 9.73 -1.33 11.93
C GLU A 244 11.15 -1.54 11.38
N SER A 245 11.52 -0.85 10.29
CA SER A 245 12.86 -0.98 9.70
C SER A 245 13.96 -0.61 10.71
N PRO A 246 15.07 -1.36 10.75
CA PRO A 246 16.22 -1.03 11.59
C PRO A 246 16.93 0.28 11.15
N ALA A 247 16.54 0.87 10.01
CA ALA A 247 17.05 2.17 9.60
C ALA A 247 16.68 3.31 10.57
N PHE A 248 15.64 3.14 11.40
CA PHE A 248 15.13 4.19 12.28
C PHE A 248 15.41 3.89 13.75
N GLY A 249 15.80 4.93 14.49
CA GLY A 249 15.73 4.96 15.95
C GLY A 249 14.38 5.48 16.46
N ASP A 250 14.05 5.22 17.72
CA ASP A 250 12.77 5.64 18.30
C ASP A 250 12.51 7.16 18.27
N PRO A 251 13.50 8.03 18.53
CA PRO A 251 13.30 9.47 18.39
C PRO A 251 12.97 9.89 16.94
N GLU A 252 13.56 9.21 15.96
CA GLU A 252 13.30 9.45 14.54
C GLU A 252 11.88 9.00 14.17
N ARG A 253 11.46 7.80 14.62
CA ARG A 253 10.09 7.31 14.44
C ARG A 253 9.08 8.30 14.99
N LEU A 254 9.30 8.78 16.22
CA LEU A 254 8.39 9.71 16.87
C LEU A 254 8.28 11.01 16.08
N ARG A 255 9.42 11.53 15.61
CA ARG A 255 9.46 12.75 14.81
C ARG A 255 8.74 12.59 13.48
N VAL A 256 8.93 11.47 12.77
CA VAL A 256 8.22 11.18 11.52
C VAL A 256 6.71 11.15 11.78
N THR A 257 6.27 10.36 12.76
CA THR A 257 4.86 10.23 13.15
C THR A 257 4.23 11.59 13.48
N GLN A 258 4.92 12.46 14.24
CA GLN A 258 4.43 13.80 14.57
C GLN A 258 4.29 14.70 13.34
N VAL A 259 5.23 14.64 12.40
CA VAL A 259 5.16 15.39 11.14
C VAL A 259 3.96 14.92 10.31
N LEU A 260 3.78 13.59 10.19
CA LEU A 260 2.64 13.03 9.45
C LEU A 260 1.30 13.41 10.09
N LEU A 261 1.20 13.41 11.42
CA LEU A 261 0.01 13.84 12.16
C LEU A 261 -0.36 15.28 11.82
N ASP A 262 0.61 16.18 11.86
CA ASP A 262 0.38 17.59 11.57
C ASP A 262 -0.06 17.81 10.11
N TYR A 263 0.53 17.10 9.15
CA TYR A 263 0.08 17.16 7.76
C TYR A 263 -1.32 16.59 7.55
N THR A 264 -1.68 15.50 8.23
CA THR A 264 -3.05 14.96 8.17
C THR A 264 -4.06 15.96 8.72
N ARG A 265 -3.75 16.63 9.84
CA ARG A 265 -4.58 17.72 10.39
C ARG A 265 -4.75 18.88 9.40
N ARG A 266 -3.69 19.24 8.67
CA ARG A 266 -3.76 20.29 7.64
C ARG A 266 -4.60 19.85 6.43
N ALA A 267 -4.42 18.62 5.97
CA ALA A 267 -5.22 18.02 4.90
C ALA A 267 -6.72 18.09 5.24
N ALA A 268 -7.10 17.68 6.45
CA ALA A 268 -8.49 17.74 6.92
C ALA A 268 -9.09 19.16 6.96
N ARG A 269 -8.25 20.21 6.98
CA ARG A 269 -8.68 21.62 7.03
C ARG A 269 -8.70 22.31 5.67
N MET A 270 -8.28 21.67 4.59
CA MET A 270 -8.32 22.31 3.28
C MET A 270 -9.77 22.53 2.85
N SER A 271 -10.01 23.66 2.19
CA SER A 271 -11.35 24.05 1.72
C SER A 271 -12.01 23.00 0.81
N TYR A 272 -11.24 22.15 0.13
CA TYR A 272 -11.78 21.11 -0.75
C TYR A 272 -12.70 20.12 -0.05
N LEU A 273 -12.52 19.90 1.26
CA LEU A 273 -13.34 18.99 2.06
C LEU A 273 -14.33 19.75 2.97
N SER A 274 -14.51 21.06 2.78
CA SER A 274 -15.53 21.80 3.52
C SER A 274 -16.94 21.31 3.14
N PRO A 275 -17.94 21.44 4.03
CA PRO A 275 -19.31 21.01 3.74
C PRO A 275 -19.89 21.58 2.43
N ASP A 276 -19.61 22.85 2.14
CA ASP A 276 -20.04 23.51 0.90
C ASP A 276 -19.44 22.90 -0.37
N ASN A 277 -18.25 22.29 -0.25
CA ASN A 277 -17.56 21.64 -1.36
C ASN A 277 -17.85 20.13 -1.43
N LEU A 278 -18.45 19.53 -0.41
CA LEU A 278 -18.86 18.12 -0.42
C LEU A 278 -20.39 17.94 -0.35
N PRO A 279 -21.17 18.56 -1.25
CA PRO A 279 -22.61 18.33 -1.24
C PRO A 279 -22.91 16.83 -1.45
N PRO A 280 -23.92 16.27 -0.76
CA PRO A 280 -24.32 14.88 -0.91
C PRO A 280 -24.63 14.52 -2.37
N GLY A 281 -24.15 13.36 -2.82
CA GLY A 281 -24.40 12.83 -4.17
C GLY A 281 -23.69 13.57 -5.31
N ALA A 282 -22.93 14.63 -5.04
CA ALA A 282 -22.19 15.31 -6.10
C ALA A 282 -20.94 14.52 -6.50
N VAL A 283 -20.75 14.39 -7.81
CA VAL A 283 -19.55 13.79 -8.39
C VAL A 283 -18.30 14.57 -7.96
N ARG A 284 -17.24 13.86 -7.58
CA ARG A 284 -15.98 14.46 -7.11
C ARG A 284 -15.01 14.73 -8.24
N TRP A 285 -13.99 15.54 -7.95
CA TRP A 285 -12.83 15.78 -8.80
C TRP A 285 -11.54 15.48 -8.03
N ASN A 286 -10.41 15.48 -8.72
CA ASN A 286 -9.12 15.02 -8.20
C ASN A 286 -8.66 15.75 -6.94
N HIS A 287 -8.83 17.07 -6.83
CA HIS A 287 -8.41 17.85 -5.66
C HIS A 287 -9.12 17.42 -4.37
N GLN A 288 -10.39 17.02 -4.48
CA GLN A 288 -11.13 16.46 -3.34
C GLN A 288 -10.63 15.07 -2.99
N THR A 289 -10.49 14.20 -3.98
CA THR A 289 -10.12 12.80 -3.73
C THR A 289 -8.68 12.63 -3.26
N PHE A 290 -7.73 13.47 -3.72
CA PHE A 290 -6.39 13.53 -3.14
C PHE A 290 -6.43 13.80 -1.64
N ASN A 291 -7.16 14.85 -1.26
CA ASN A 291 -7.22 15.27 0.12
C ASN A 291 -8.02 14.27 0.99
N ALA A 292 -9.05 13.65 0.40
CA ALA A 292 -9.81 12.58 1.05
C ALA A 292 -8.94 11.33 1.30
N LEU A 293 -8.04 10.94 0.38
CA LEU A 293 -7.08 9.87 0.66
C LEU A 293 -6.17 10.22 1.84
N SER A 294 -5.71 11.48 1.93
CA SER A 294 -4.89 11.95 3.05
C SER A 294 -5.63 11.86 4.38
N CYS A 295 -6.91 12.22 4.39
CA CYS A 295 -7.76 12.05 5.57
C CYS A 295 -8.03 10.58 5.88
N TRP A 296 -8.23 9.72 4.87
CA TRP A 296 -8.48 8.30 5.04
C TRP A 296 -7.27 7.56 5.63
N PHE A 297 -6.13 7.58 4.95
CA PHE A 297 -4.94 6.84 5.39
C PHE A 297 -4.36 7.41 6.69
N GLY A 298 -4.39 8.75 6.84
CA GLY A 298 -4.05 9.38 8.11
C GLY A 298 -5.01 8.97 9.23
N GLY A 299 -6.31 9.00 8.95
CA GLY A 299 -7.35 8.58 9.89
C GLY A 299 -7.20 7.12 10.32
N GLU A 300 -7.03 6.21 9.36
CA GLU A 300 -6.78 4.78 9.62
C GLU A 300 -5.54 4.56 10.48
N TYR A 301 -4.42 5.21 10.18
CA TYR A 301 -3.19 5.05 10.97
C TYR A 301 -3.34 5.60 12.40
N PHE A 302 -3.85 6.82 12.55
CA PHE A 302 -3.90 7.52 13.84
C PHE A 302 -5.04 7.04 14.75
N SER A 303 -6.15 6.57 14.19
CA SER A 303 -7.20 5.97 15.02
C SER A 303 -6.83 4.55 15.45
N LYS A 304 -6.29 3.73 14.54
CA LYS A 304 -5.82 2.36 14.81
C LYS A 304 -4.72 2.29 15.87
N TYR A 305 -3.69 3.14 15.76
CA TYR A 305 -2.48 3.00 16.58
C TYR A 305 -2.34 3.97 17.74
N TYR A 306 -3.03 5.12 17.68
CA TYR A 306 -2.93 6.17 18.69
C TYR A 306 -4.29 6.51 19.32
N GLY A 307 -5.39 5.94 18.84
CA GLY A 307 -6.73 6.13 19.41
C GLY A 307 -7.20 7.59 19.38
N LEU A 308 -6.71 8.41 18.44
CA LEU A 308 -7.04 9.83 18.38
C LEU A 308 -8.49 10.02 17.93
N PRO A 309 -9.37 10.68 18.71
CA PRO A 309 -10.78 10.87 18.32
C PRO A 309 -10.94 11.67 17.02
N GLU A 310 -10.09 12.69 16.84
CA GLU A 310 -10.04 13.51 15.62
C GLU A 310 -9.69 12.70 14.36
N ALA A 311 -9.06 11.53 14.49
CA ALA A 311 -8.75 10.66 13.36
C ALA A 311 -9.99 9.95 12.79
N GLU A 312 -10.99 9.66 13.63
CA GLU A 312 -12.28 9.14 13.15
C GLU A 312 -13.05 10.22 12.37
N GLU A 313 -12.97 11.49 12.78
CA GLU A 313 -13.56 12.60 12.01
C GLU A 313 -12.93 12.72 10.61
N TRP A 314 -11.62 12.47 10.47
CA TRP A 314 -10.95 12.47 9.17
C TRP A 314 -11.44 11.32 8.27
N LYS A 315 -11.69 10.14 8.85
CA LYS A 315 -12.28 9.00 8.13
C LYS A 315 -13.68 9.33 7.63
N GLU A 316 -14.52 9.93 8.47
CA GLU A 316 -15.86 10.38 8.07
C GLU A 316 -15.83 11.41 6.94
N LEU A 317 -14.88 12.35 6.96
CA LEU A 317 -14.69 13.34 5.88
C LEU A 317 -14.30 12.66 4.57
N ALA A 318 -13.37 11.69 4.62
CA ALA A 318 -12.98 10.92 3.46
C ALA A 318 -14.15 10.10 2.90
N GLU A 319 -14.93 9.44 3.77
CA GLU A 319 -16.11 8.70 3.39
C GLU A 319 -17.14 9.59 2.70
N LYS A 320 -17.49 10.75 3.27
CA LYS A 320 -18.40 11.73 2.61
C LYS A 320 -17.91 12.15 1.22
N CYS A 321 -16.60 12.25 1.03
CA CYS A 321 -16.03 12.52 -0.29
C CYS A 321 -16.27 11.34 -1.23
N PHE A 322 -15.77 10.14 -0.89
CA PHE A 322 -15.82 8.98 -1.78
C PHE A 322 -17.23 8.45 -2.01
N GLU A 323 -18.14 8.52 -1.05
CA GLU A 323 -19.55 8.15 -1.23
C GLU A 323 -20.24 8.99 -2.32
N GLY A 324 -19.76 10.21 -2.59
CA GLY A 324 -20.18 11.01 -3.74
C GLY A 324 -19.81 10.42 -5.12
N MET A 325 -18.93 9.40 -5.13
CA MET A 325 -18.58 8.64 -6.33
C MET A 325 -19.44 7.38 -6.53
N ARG A 326 -20.31 7.00 -5.56
CA ARG A 326 -21.25 5.90 -5.79
C ARG A 326 -22.21 6.24 -6.93
N GLY A 327 -22.37 5.32 -7.86
CA GLY A 327 -23.15 5.53 -9.09
C GLY A 327 -22.55 6.52 -10.10
N ALA A 328 -21.43 7.17 -9.81
CA ALA A 328 -20.75 8.03 -10.77
C ALA A 328 -19.92 7.19 -11.73
N THR A 329 -20.01 7.45 -13.04
CA THR A 329 -19.21 6.75 -14.06
C THR A 329 -18.00 7.54 -14.55
N ARG A 330 -17.82 8.75 -14.01
CA ARG A 330 -16.74 9.70 -14.28
C ARG A 330 -16.62 10.70 -13.14
N SER A 331 -15.54 11.46 -13.11
CA SER A 331 -15.34 12.60 -12.23
C SER A 331 -15.90 13.90 -12.83
N HIS A 332 -15.91 14.96 -12.03
CA HIS A 332 -16.42 16.28 -12.42
C HIS A 332 -15.43 17.03 -13.35
N ASP A 333 -14.14 16.73 -13.27
CA ASP A 333 -13.10 17.38 -14.06
C ASP A 333 -12.30 16.32 -14.84
N GLU A 334 -12.53 16.28 -16.16
CA GLU A 334 -12.12 15.19 -17.06
C GLU A 334 -11.22 15.72 -18.18
N GLY A 335 -10.21 16.54 -17.86
CA GLY A 335 -9.11 16.70 -18.80
C GLY A 335 -8.42 15.36 -19.01
N GLY A 336 -8.08 14.98 -20.25
CA GLY A 336 -7.38 13.71 -20.53
C GLY A 336 -6.03 13.57 -19.77
N GLY A 337 -5.54 14.69 -19.23
CA GLY A 337 -4.45 14.88 -18.26
C GLY A 337 -4.57 14.05 -16.99
N TYR A 338 -5.78 13.97 -16.44
CA TYR A 338 -6.00 13.61 -15.05
C TYR A 338 -7.35 12.92 -14.80
N SER A 339 -8.10 12.64 -15.86
CA SER A 339 -9.34 11.87 -15.86
C SER A 339 -9.23 10.50 -15.17
N SER A 340 -8.03 9.92 -15.06
CA SER A 340 -7.81 8.66 -14.35
C SER A 340 -7.65 8.81 -12.84
N LEU A 341 -7.36 10.01 -12.32
CA LEU A 341 -6.98 10.20 -10.92
C LEU A 341 -8.13 9.90 -9.97
N THR A 342 -9.31 10.49 -10.21
CA THR A 342 -10.48 10.30 -9.34
C THR A 342 -10.93 8.83 -9.32
N PRO A 343 -11.06 8.12 -10.47
CA PRO A 343 -11.29 6.67 -10.47
C PRO A 343 -10.22 5.88 -9.72
N GLU A 344 -8.93 6.18 -9.94
CA GLU A 344 -7.83 5.48 -9.26
C GLU A 344 -7.91 5.68 -7.74
N HIS A 345 -8.09 6.92 -7.26
CA HIS A 345 -8.24 7.21 -5.83
C HIS A 345 -9.46 6.51 -5.23
N THR A 346 -10.57 6.46 -5.98
CA THR A 346 -11.78 5.76 -5.54
C THR A 346 -11.51 4.28 -5.34
N LEU A 347 -10.82 3.61 -6.27
CA LEU A 347 -10.43 2.21 -6.11
C LEU A 347 -9.46 2.00 -4.93
N ILE A 348 -8.46 2.88 -4.75
CA ILE A 348 -7.54 2.80 -3.61
C ILE A 348 -8.31 2.84 -2.29
N TYR A 349 -9.26 3.78 -2.15
CA TYR A 349 -10.11 3.89 -0.97
C TYR A 349 -10.97 2.63 -0.76
N ILE A 350 -11.70 2.20 -1.78
CA ILE A 350 -12.59 1.03 -1.73
C ILE A 350 -11.84 -0.24 -1.32
N LEU A 351 -10.67 -0.48 -1.92
CA LEU A 351 -9.87 -1.66 -1.65
C LEU A 351 -9.24 -1.65 -0.25
N SER A 352 -8.81 -0.48 0.23
CA SER A 352 -8.30 -0.35 1.60
C SER A 352 -9.38 -0.66 2.65
N ARG A 353 -10.66 -0.43 2.33
CA ARG A 353 -11.81 -0.88 3.15
C ARG A 353 -12.14 -2.36 2.99
N GLY A 354 -11.62 -3.03 1.95
CA GLY A 354 -12.02 -4.37 1.55
C GLY A 354 -13.44 -4.44 0.98
N ASP A 355 -13.99 -3.34 0.46
CA ASP A 355 -15.32 -3.28 -0.14
C ASP A 355 -15.27 -3.80 -1.59
N LEU A 356 -15.10 -5.12 -1.74
CA LEU A 356 -14.97 -5.76 -3.04
C LEU A 356 -16.26 -5.69 -3.86
N ASP A 357 -17.41 -5.52 -3.22
CA ASP A 357 -18.69 -5.38 -3.92
C ASP A 357 -18.74 -4.06 -4.68
N TRP A 358 -18.33 -2.96 -4.05
CA TRP A 358 -18.20 -1.70 -4.75
C TRP A 358 -17.08 -1.73 -5.79
N ALA A 359 -15.93 -2.35 -5.50
CA ALA A 359 -14.86 -2.48 -6.50
C ALA A 359 -15.30 -3.26 -7.76
N ARG A 360 -16.29 -4.15 -7.63
CA ARG A 360 -16.88 -4.96 -8.71
C ARG A 360 -18.18 -4.37 -9.25
N SER A 361 -18.53 -3.14 -8.93
CA SER A 361 -19.79 -2.56 -9.36
C SER A 361 -19.76 -2.12 -10.83
N GLU A 362 -20.93 -1.88 -11.43
CA GLU A 362 -21.03 -1.44 -12.82
C GLU A 362 -20.43 -0.03 -13.03
N GLU A 363 -20.57 0.87 -12.06
CA GLU A 363 -20.04 2.22 -12.17
C GLU A 363 -18.50 2.26 -12.17
N VAL A 364 -17.84 1.41 -11.38
CA VAL A 364 -16.38 1.29 -11.37
C VAL A 364 -15.89 0.70 -12.70
N ARG A 365 -16.60 -0.31 -13.24
CA ARG A 365 -16.32 -0.80 -14.60
C ARG A 365 -16.46 0.31 -15.63
N ALA A 366 -17.53 1.09 -15.57
CA ALA A 366 -17.76 2.19 -16.50
C ALA A 366 -16.65 3.26 -16.43
N MET A 367 -16.15 3.60 -15.24
CA MET A 367 -14.99 4.51 -15.08
C MET A 367 -13.74 3.99 -15.81
N ALA A 368 -13.51 2.66 -15.80
CA ALA A 368 -12.36 2.05 -16.45
C ALA A 368 -12.54 1.78 -17.94
N GLU A 369 -13.77 1.52 -18.37
CA GLU A 369 -14.11 1.35 -19.78
C GLU A 369 -14.15 2.68 -20.52
N TRP A 370 -14.43 3.79 -19.83
CA TRP A 370 -14.26 5.13 -20.40
C TRP A 370 -12.85 5.34 -20.96
N ALA A 371 -11.85 4.78 -20.28
CA ALA A 371 -10.48 4.82 -20.72
C ALA A 371 -10.28 4.17 -22.11
N PHE A 372 -11.11 3.20 -22.50
CA PHE A 372 -11.01 2.58 -23.82
C PHE A 372 -11.36 3.57 -24.94
N LEU A 373 -12.28 4.50 -24.66
CA LEU A 373 -12.76 5.50 -25.62
C LEU A 373 -11.75 6.63 -25.86
N VAL A 374 -10.87 6.86 -24.88
CA VAL A 374 -9.92 7.97 -24.91
C VAL A 374 -8.50 7.54 -25.29
N HIS A 375 -8.29 6.29 -25.72
CA HIS A 375 -7.01 5.85 -26.29
C HIS A 375 -7.13 5.59 -27.80
N ASP A 376 -6.11 5.97 -28.55
CA ASP A 376 -5.97 5.61 -29.97
C ASP A 376 -5.54 4.13 -30.14
N PRO A 377 -5.63 3.53 -31.35
CA PRO A 377 -5.22 2.14 -31.59
C PRO A 377 -3.75 1.81 -31.28
N THR A 378 -2.91 2.80 -30.96
CA THR A 378 -1.50 2.63 -30.57
C THR A 378 -1.27 2.66 -29.06
N GLY A 379 -2.34 2.82 -28.27
CA GLY A 379 -2.27 2.88 -26.80
C GLY A 379 -2.01 4.27 -26.25
N LYS A 380 -2.25 5.33 -27.02
CA LYS A 380 -1.98 6.71 -26.59
C LYS A 380 -3.28 7.41 -26.21
N PRO A 381 -3.33 8.08 -25.03
CA PRO A 381 -4.50 8.84 -24.66
C PRO A 381 -4.62 10.08 -25.54
N VAL A 382 -5.84 10.36 -25.99
CA VAL A 382 -6.22 11.56 -26.72
C VAL A 382 -6.30 12.72 -25.74
N GLY A 383 -5.77 13.89 -26.12
CA GLY A 383 -5.89 15.11 -25.34
C GLY A 383 -7.26 15.76 -25.51
N PHE A 384 -7.91 16.12 -24.40
CA PHE A 384 -9.15 16.90 -24.34
C PHE A 384 -9.22 17.64 -23.00
N GLY A 385 -10.10 18.64 -22.91
CA GLY A 385 -10.16 19.55 -21.76
C GLY A 385 -8.96 20.48 -21.72
N ASP A 386 -8.47 20.79 -20.51
CA ASP A 386 -7.28 21.60 -20.27
C ASP A 386 -5.95 20.88 -20.58
N SER A 387 -6.06 19.67 -21.12
CA SER A 387 -4.94 18.80 -21.45
C SER A 387 -4.69 18.87 -22.94
N VAL A 388 -3.91 19.88 -23.34
CA VAL A 388 -3.57 20.13 -24.74
C VAL A 388 -2.34 19.34 -25.16
N GLY A 389 -2.41 18.71 -26.34
CA GLY A 389 -1.26 18.12 -27.02
C GLY A 389 -1.28 16.61 -27.15
N TRP A 390 -0.49 16.12 -28.09
CA TRP A 390 -0.30 14.69 -28.35
C TRP A 390 0.66 14.10 -27.31
N THR A 391 0.24 13.05 -26.62
CA THR A 391 1.11 12.37 -25.64
C THR A 391 2.23 11.64 -26.38
N LYS A 392 3.48 11.88 -25.95
CA LYS A 392 4.64 11.17 -26.49
C LYS A 392 4.71 9.78 -25.86
N GLY A 393 4.05 8.83 -26.50
CA GLY A 393 4.10 7.41 -26.13
C GLY A 393 2.88 6.92 -25.36
N ARG A 394 2.93 5.64 -25.05
CA ARG A 394 1.96 4.88 -24.27
C ARG A 394 1.79 5.48 -22.87
N SER A 395 0.56 5.52 -22.36
CA SER A 395 0.26 6.18 -21.08
C SER A 395 -0.05 5.17 -20.00
N SER A 396 0.69 5.25 -18.90
CA SER A 396 0.43 4.44 -17.71
C SER A 396 -0.74 4.94 -16.85
N ARG A 397 -1.42 6.02 -17.23
CA ARG A 397 -2.41 6.71 -16.37
C ARG A 397 -3.59 5.84 -15.97
N TYR A 398 -4.06 5.00 -16.88
CA TYR A 398 -5.17 4.07 -16.62
C TYR A 398 -4.71 2.65 -16.29
N ARG A 399 -3.41 2.39 -16.43
CA ARG A 399 -2.83 1.06 -16.26
C ARG A 399 -3.13 0.48 -14.87
N ARG A 400 -3.04 1.31 -13.82
CA ARG A 400 -3.35 0.91 -12.44
C ARG A 400 -4.81 0.53 -12.27
N LEU A 401 -5.72 1.32 -12.83
CA LEU A 401 -7.16 1.06 -12.79
C LEU A 401 -7.51 -0.30 -13.41
N TRP A 402 -6.95 -0.60 -14.59
CA TRP A 402 -7.15 -1.88 -15.24
C TRP A 402 -6.44 -3.04 -14.54
N ALA A 403 -5.25 -2.83 -13.98
CA ALA A 403 -4.56 -3.84 -13.18
C ALA A 403 -5.40 -4.25 -11.96
N ILE A 404 -5.95 -3.26 -11.25
CA ILE A 404 -6.83 -3.49 -10.10
C ILE A 404 -8.08 -4.26 -10.54
N LEU A 405 -8.76 -3.81 -11.60
CA LEU A 405 -9.97 -4.49 -12.07
C LEU A 405 -9.70 -5.91 -12.56
N ALA A 406 -8.59 -6.14 -13.26
CA ALA A 406 -8.18 -7.49 -13.64
C ALA A 406 -8.01 -8.39 -12.42
N ALA A 407 -7.40 -7.89 -11.34
CA ALA A 407 -7.21 -8.64 -10.10
C ALA A 407 -8.55 -8.91 -9.37
N VAL A 408 -9.44 -7.92 -9.32
CA VAL A 408 -10.68 -7.99 -8.53
C VAL A 408 -11.80 -8.75 -9.25
N THR A 409 -11.89 -8.64 -10.58
CA THR A 409 -12.96 -9.23 -11.39
C THR A 409 -12.53 -10.48 -12.16
N GLY A 410 -11.24 -10.71 -12.37
CA GLY A 410 -10.72 -11.79 -13.21
C GLY A 410 -10.98 -11.61 -14.70
N GLU A 411 -11.47 -10.44 -15.14
CA GLU A 411 -11.82 -10.21 -16.54
C GLU A 411 -10.58 -9.93 -17.41
N GLY A 412 -10.31 -10.81 -18.37
CA GLY A 412 -9.13 -10.74 -19.24
C GLY A 412 -9.01 -9.46 -20.08
N ARG A 413 -10.12 -8.75 -20.35
CA ARG A 413 -10.10 -7.48 -21.09
C ARG A 413 -9.31 -6.39 -20.37
N TYR A 414 -9.37 -6.33 -19.04
CA TYR A 414 -8.61 -5.36 -18.26
C TYR A 414 -7.13 -5.74 -18.22
N ALA A 415 -6.82 -7.03 -18.08
CA ALA A 415 -5.44 -7.52 -18.17
C ALA A 415 -4.82 -7.24 -19.56
N TRP A 416 -5.61 -7.31 -20.63
CA TRP A 416 -5.16 -6.94 -21.97
C TRP A 416 -4.85 -5.45 -22.08
N MET A 417 -5.76 -4.60 -21.61
CA MET A 417 -5.60 -3.14 -21.64
C MET A 417 -4.41 -2.66 -20.80
N GLU A 418 -4.20 -3.25 -19.62
CA GLU A 418 -3.05 -3.00 -18.76
C GLU A 418 -1.71 -3.23 -19.46
N ARG A 419 -1.63 -4.24 -20.35
CA ARG A 419 -0.41 -4.57 -21.12
C ARG A 419 -0.32 -3.81 -22.44
N TRP A 420 -1.46 -3.41 -23.00
CA TRP A 420 -1.55 -2.76 -24.29
C TRP A 420 -1.20 -1.27 -24.22
N ALA A 421 -1.73 -0.57 -23.22
CA ALA A 421 -1.45 0.86 -22.98
C ALA A 421 -0.07 1.08 -22.36
#